data_AF-A0AAF0CSZ5-F1
#
_entry.id   AF-A0AAF0CSZ5-F1
#
_cell.length_a   1.000
_cell.length_b   1.000
_cell.length_c   1.000
_cell.angle_alpha   90.00
_cell.angle_beta   90.00
_cell.angle_gamma   90.00
#
_symmetry.space_group_name_H-M   'P 1'
#
loop_
_entity.id
_entity.type
_entity.pdbx_description
1 polymer ?
#
loop_
_entity_poly.entity_id
_entity_poly.type
_entity_poly.pdbx_seq_one_letter_code
_entity_poly.pdbx_strand_id
1 'polypeptide(L)'
;MSDFPAELAERVRAAQRAGATAELGRLYHINGFNHAAATCWKILQANEPLEARWPYYHADTLDALGDQEAMTSLVVRALKLDPAYAPAWLKLGNIRFKQGRFDEAAAAYQQRLLLLPGDPYARVGLARISAQSGDTATARHRLESLVVDAPTFAPARNLYAEALAAAGESSAAARERLRGSQSPRFRDADDPWLDGLITDCYDYDKLCVHGMMDTLTHHGDRGLALFHRARRLRPHQLTAYELIGNVHLDQGHSDKAIEIYEAGLRQAPPDAAISATYFVSLSRAYLHAARTAQAVQTARRGLTRLGDTAALHRALGNALRANHEPVAAVAALQAAVDHDPVNAAITYDLARAHIDLGQLEDAVAALHSSHQANPQYPATLALLGRVEADSGRWENALRYLRPLFDGQPDLPAAREQLSFVYLQAGLTSEQAGNLDTAESHYRHGIAVAPNQPAPLAQLGILLLRQNRGAEAVPPLENFHRLASDDARSHLLLGQAYAATDNKVQALKVLATGAEQAEISGDTRTARRCREIAARLK
;
A
#
# COMPACT_ATOMS: atom_id res chain seq x y z
N MET A 1 40.07 4.02 -16.13
CA MET A 1 39.95 2.55 -16.24
C MET A 1 40.12 1.83 -14.89
N SER A 2 40.19 2.55 -13.74
CA SER A 2 40.53 1.95 -12.44
C SER A 2 39.36 1.40 -11.62
N ASP A 3 38.10 1.56 -12.03
CA ASP A 3 36.93 0.99 -11.33
C ASP A 3 36.01 0.20 -12.29
N PHE A 4 36.58 -0.71 -13.08
CA PHE A 4 35.76 -1.70 -13.77
C PHE A 4 35.52 -2.89 -12.83
N PRO A 5 34.27 -3.31 -12.60
CA PRO A 5 34.01 -4.70 -12.22
C PRO A 5 34.75 -5.61 -13.21
N ALA A 6 35.52 -6.59 -12.72
CA ALA A 6 36.38 -7.42 -13.58
C ALA A 6 35.59 -8.09 -14.72
N GLU A 7 34.37 -8.53 -14.41
CA GLU A 7 33.42 -9.11 -15.35
C GLU A 7 32.99 -8.12 -16.45
N LEU A 8 32.73 -6.85 -16.10
CA LEU A 8 32.45 -5.79 -17.07
C LEU A 8 33.66 -5.55 -17.98
N ALA A 9 34.88 -5.48 -17.42
CA ALA A 9 36.09 -5.27 -18.22
C ALA A 9 36.32 -6.41 -19.21
N GLU A 10 36.07 -7.65 -18.78
CA GLU A 10 36.17 -8.83 -19.66
C GLU A 10 35.15 -8.77 -20.79
N ARG A 11 33.89 -8.48 -20.47
CA ARG A 11 32.83 -8.40 -21.48
C ARG A 11 33.06 -7.25 -22.47
N VAL A 12 33.54 -6.09 -21.99
CA VAL A 12 33.97 -4.98 -22.85
C VAL A 12 35.12 -5.40 -23.77
N ARG A 13 36.15 -6.09 -23.26
CA ARG A 13 37.25 -6.60 -24.10
C ARG A 13 36.78 -7.60 -25.14
N ALA A 14 35.86 -8.50 -24.77
CA ALA A 14 35.27 -9.47 -25.69
C ALA A 14 34.48 -8.77 -26.81
N ALA A 15 33.62 -7.82 -26.46
CA ALA A 15 32.85 -7.04 -27.42
C ALA A 15 33.74 -6.18 -28.33
N GLN A 16 34.84 -5.60 -27.82
CA GLN A 16 35.84 -4.90 -28.63
C GLN A 16 36.50 -5.83 -29.65
N ARG A 17 36.92 -7.04 -29.25
CA ARG A 17 37.52 -8.03 -30.17
C ARG A 17 36.55 -8.49 -31.25
N ALA A 18 35.27 -8.63 -30.88
CA ALA A 18 34.20 -9.02 -31.80
C ALA A 18 33.71 -7.88 -32.71
N GLY A 19 34.17 -6.64 -32.51
CA GLY A 19 33.64 -5.47 -33.21
C GLY A 19 32.16 -5.18 -32.90
N ALA A 20 31.66 -5.63 -31.74
CA ALA A 20 30.25 -5.56 -31.35
C ALA A 20 29.90 -4.18 -30.77
N THR A 21 29.89 -3.15 -31.62
CA THR A 21 29.65 -1.74 -31.22
C THR A 21 28.32 -1.54 -30.47
N ALA A 22 27.27 -2.28 -30.85
CA ALA A 22 25.97 -2.22 -30.16
C ALA A 22 26.04 -2.74 -28.71
N GLU A 23 26.77 -3.83 -28.48
CA GLU A 23 26.98 -4.35 -27.12
C GLU A 23 27.83 -3.40 -26.29
N LEU A 24 28.91 -2.86 -26.86
CA LEU A 24 29.74 -1.84 -26.19
C LEU A 24 28.93 -0.62 -25.78
N GLY A 25 28.09 -0.11 -26.68
CA GLY A 25 27.21 1.01 -26.38
C GLY A 25 26.30 0.72 -25.19
N ARG A 26 25.65 -0.45 -25.15
CA ARG A 26 24.76 -0.82 -24.04
C ARG A 26 25.52 -0.93 -22.72
N LEU A 27 26.66 -1.63 -22.72
CA LEU A 27 27.53 -1.78 -21.56
C LEU A 27 28.00 -0.43 -21.03
N TYR A 28 28.41 0.49 -21.91
CA TYR A 28 28.83 1.83 -21.48
C TYR A 28 27.65 2.66 -20.97
N HIS A 29 26.49 2.60 -21.63
CA HIS A 29 25.31 3.39 -21.29
C HIS A 29 24.81 3.07 -19.88
N ILE A 30 24.44 1.81 -19.61
CA ILE A 30 23.82 1.46 -18.33
C ILE A 30 24.79 1.58 -17.14
N ASN A 31 26.09 1.41 -17.40
CA ASN A 31 27.14 1.55 -16.38
C ASN A 31 27.67 2.99 -16.25
N GLY A 32 27.05 3.98 -16.90
CA GLY A 32 27.32 5.41 -16.68
C GLY A 32 28.52 5.99 -17.44
N PHE A 33 29.10 5.26 -18.39
CA PHE A 33 30.19 5.74 -19.24
C PHE A 33 29.62 6.55 -20.43
N ASN A 34 28.93 7.65 -20.14
CA ASN A 34 28.09 8.38 -21.10
C ASN A 34 28.85 8.83 -22.36
N HIS A 35 30.08 9.34 -22.23
CA HIS A 35 30.88 9.74 -23.40
C HIS A 35 31.25 8.56 -24.31
N ALA A 36 31.61 7.40 -23.72
CA ALA A 36 31.95 6.21 -24.49
C ALA A 36 30.70 5.60 -25.15
N ALA A 37 29.57 5.59 -24.44
CA ALA A 37 28.28 5.20 -24.97
C ALA A 37 27.87 6.08 -26.16
N ALA A 38 27.94 7.41 -26.01
CA ALA A 38 27.62 8.37 -27.07
C ALA A 38 28.47 8.15 -28.34
N THR A 39 29.76 7.85 -28.19
CA THR A 39 30.62 7.49 -29.33
C THR A 39 30.12 6.22 -30.05
N CYS A 40 29.77 5.17 -29.30
CA CYS A 40 29.21 3.94 -29.87
C CYS A 40 27.90 4.22 -30.62
N TRP A 41 27.01 5.01 -30.02
CA TRP A 41 25.73 5.37 -30.61
C TRP A 41 25.86 6.21 -31.86
N LYS A 42 26.87 7.10 -31.95
CA LYS A 42 27.18 7.86 -33.17
C LYS A 42 27.66 6.95 -34.30
N ILE A 43 28.53 5.98 -34.00
CA ILE A 43 29.01 5.01 -34.98
C ILE A 43 27.85 4.15 -35.51
N LEU A 44 27.00 3.64 -34.62
CA LEU A 44 25.84 2.84 -35.01
C LEU A 44 24.83 3.64 -35.84
N GLN A 45 24.60 4.93 -35.52
CA GLN A 45 23.74 5.79 -36.35
C GLN A 45 24.26 6.01 -37.77
N ALA A 46 25.58 5.92 -37.98
CA ALA A 46 26.19 6.02 -39.30
C ALA A 46 26.10 4.70 -40.08
N ASN A 47 26.26 3.57 -39.39
CA ASN A 47 26.28 2.23 -40.00
C ASN A 47 24.87 1.63 -40.18
N GLU A 48 23.94 1.97 -39.28
CA GLU A 48 22.57 1.46 -39.23
C GLU A 48 21.57 2.63 -39.15
N PRO A 49 21.45 3.45 -40.21
CA PRO A 49 20.73 4.73 -40.15
C PRO A 49 19.22 4.62 -39.97
N LEU A 50 18.64 3.42 -40.16
CA LEU A 50 17.21 3.16 -40.05
C LEU A 50 16.77 2.65 -38.67
N GLU A 51 17.71 2.33 -37.78
CA GLU A 51 17.40 1.81 -36.46
C GLU A 51 17.08 2.96 -35.47
N ALA A 52 15.83 2.99 -34.99
CA ALA A 52 15.31 4.05 -34.14
C ALA A 52 15.92 4.06 -32.72
N ARG A 53 16.38 2.91 -32.24
CA ARG A 53 16.99 2.78 -30.91
C ARG A 53 18.28 3.57 -30.77
N TRP A 54 19.11 3.65 -31.81
CA TRP A 54 20.41 4.33 -31.72
C TRP A 54 20.32 5.84 -31.43
N PRO A 55 19.53 6.64 -32.17
CA PRO A 55 19.33 8.03 -31.80
C PRO A 55 18.61 8.16 -30.44
N TYR A 56 17.73 7.22 -30.07
CA TYR A 56 17.06 7.25 -28.77
C TYR A 56 18.01 7.04 -27.59
N TYR A 57 18.85 5.99 -27.63
CA TYR A 57 19.88 5.74 -26.62
C TYR A 57 20.91 6.86 -26.57
N HIS A 58 21.27 7.43 -27.73
CA HIS A 58 22.12 8.61 -27.76
C HIS A 58 21.49 9.79 -27.05
N ALA A 59 20.22 10.09 -27.30
CA ALA A 59 19.49 11.16 -26.63
C ALA A 59 19.48 10.97 -25.11
N ASP A 60 19.25 9.74 -24.63
CA ASP A 60 19.25 9.41 -23.22
C ASP A 60 20.63 9.62 -22.56
N THR A 61 21.72 9.24 -23.23
CA THR A 61 23.08 9.53 -22.72
C THR A 61 23.41 11.02 -22.65
N LEU A 62 22.77 11.86 -23.47
CA LEU A 62 22.96 13.31 -23.47
C LEU A 62 22.15 14.01 -22.37
N ASP A 63 21.04 13.43 -21.92
CA ASP A 63 20.27 13.96 -20.77
C ASP A 63 21.17 14.07 -19.53
N ALA A 64 22.01 13.05 -19.30
CA ALA A 64 23.01 13.06 -18.24
C ALA A 64 24.15 14.09 -18.45
N LEU A 65 24.34 14.58 -19.68
CA LEU A 65 25.35 15.59 -20.03
C LEU A 65 24.76 17.01 -20.10
N GLY A 66 23.44 17.16 -19.99
CA GLY A 66 22.74 18.46 -19.97
C GLY A 66 22.56 19.13 -21.34
N ASP A 67 22.88 18.46 -22.45
CA ASP A 67 22.72 19.03 -23.80
C ASP A 67 21.29 18.83 -24.32
N GLN A 68 20.40 19.75 -23.94
CA GLN A 68 18.97 19.64 -24.24
C GLN A 68 18.63 19.78 -25.73
N GLU A 69 19.40 20.57 -26.49
CA GLU A 69 19.12 20.81 -27.90
C GLU A 69 19.47 19.57 -28.73
N ALA A 70 20.66 19.01 -28.53
CA ALA A 70 21.08 17.78 -29.19
C ALA A 70 20.18 16.59 -28.78
N MET A 71 19.81 16.50 -27.50
CA MET A 71 18.85 15.50 -27.04
C MET A 71 17.52 15.59 -27.80
N THR A 72 16.94 16.80 -27.88
CA THR A 72 15.66 17.02 -28.57
C THR A 72 15.73 16.57 -30.03
N SER A 73 16.80 16.96 -30.74
CA SER A 73 17.01 16.61 -32.15
C SER A 73 17.05 15.09 -32.35
N LEU A 74 17.73 14.38 -31.46
CA LEU A 74 17.85 12.92 -31.50
C LEU A 74 16.53 12.22 -31.17
N VAL A 75 15.75 12.70 -30.18
CA VAL A 75 14.41 12.15 -29.89
C VAL A 75 13.49 12.34 -31.10
N VAL A 76 13.49 13.50 -31.73
CA VAL A 76 12.72 13.75 -32.97
C VAL A 76 13.17 12.82 -34.10
N ARG A 77 14.48 12.56 -34.23
CA ARG A 77 14.99 11.59 -35.21
C ARG A 77 14.52 10.17 -34.90
N ALA A 78 14.54 9.74 -33.64
CA ALA A 78 14.02 8.43 -33.23
C ALA A 78 12.53 8.29 -33.59
N LEU A 79 11.72 9.32 -33.31
CA LEU A 79 10.29 9.34 -33.65
C LEU A 79 9.99 9.37 -35.16
N LYS A 80 10.90 9.92 -35.98
CA LYS A 80 10.77 9.82 -37.44
C LYS A 80 11.00 8.39 -37.95
N LEU A 81 11.87 7.64 -37.28
CA LEU A 81 12.19 6.26 -37.63
C LEU A 81 11.15 5.27 -37.06
N ASP A 82 10.69 5.51 -35.84
CA ASP A 82 9.62 4.75 -35.19
C ASP A 82 8.60 5.69 -34.53
N PRO A 83 7.56 6.13 -35.27
CA PRO A 83 6.49 6.97 -34.73
C PRO A 83 5.62 6.24 -33.70
N ALA A 84 5.66 4.92 -33.63
CA ALA A 84 4.85 4.12 -32.71
C ALA A 84 5.54 3.93 -31.35
N TYR A 85 6.81 4.36 -31.19
CA TYR A 85 7.52 4.27 -29.92
C TYR A 85 7.01 5.30 -28.90
N ALA A 86 5.95 4.91 -28.17
CA ALA A 86 5.26 5.76 -27.22
C ALA A 86 6.17 6.43 -26.17
N PRO A 87 7.21 5.79 -25.59
CA PRO A 87 8.08 6.44 -24.60
C PRO A 87 8.84 7.65 -25.16
N ALA A 88 9.18 7.66 -26.46
CA ALA A 88 9.82 8.81 -27.08
C ALA A 88 8.89 10.03 -27.19
N TRP A 89 7.58 9.82 -27.42
CA TRP A 89 6.60 10.91 -27.39
C TRP A 89 6.46 11.53 -26.01
N LEU A 90 6.45 10.71 -24.95
CA LEU A 90 6.43 11.21 -23.58
C LEU A 90 7.71 12.00 -23.24
N LYS A 91 8.88 11.47 -23.62
CA LYS A 91 10.17 12.16 -23.43
C LYS A 91 10.18 13.51 -24.18
N LEU A 92 9.73 13.55 -25.44
CA LEU A 92 9.61 14.79 -26.21
C LEU A 92 8.67 15.80 -25.53
N GLY A 93 7.49 15.36 -25.08
CA GLY A 93 6.52 16.22 -24.37
C GLY A 93 7.12 16.83 -23.11
N ASN A 94 7.83 16.04 -22.30
CA ASN A 94 8.50 16.50 -21.09
C ASN A 94 9.59 17.54 -21.40
N ILE A 95 10.38 17.33 -22.44
CA ILE A 95 11.44 18.26 -22.86
C ILE A 95 10.82 19.60 -23.33
N ARG A 96 9.81 19.54 -24.20
CA ARG A 96 9.12 20.75 -24.69
C ARG A 96 8.41 21.52 -23.58
N PHE A 97 7.84 20.80 -22.61
CA PHE A 97 7.25 21.41 -21.42
C PHE A 97 8.29 22.19 -20.61
N LYS A 98 9.45 21.59 -20.32
CA LYS A 98 10.55 22.27 -19.62
C LYS A 98 11.08 23.50 -20.37
N GLN A 99 10.99 23.49 -21.71
CA GLN A 99 11.35 24.62 -22.57
C GLN A 99 10.27 25.71 -22.65
N GLY A 100 9.11 25.54 -22.00
CA GLY A 100 7.98 26.46 -22.09
C GLY A 100 7.20 26.40 -23.43
N ARG A 101 7.52 25.44 -24.29
CA ARG A 101 6.86 25.25 -25.61
C ARG A 101 5.60 24.40 -25.42
N PHE A 102 4.58 24.99 -24.80
CA PHE A 102 3.40 24.27 -24.33
C PHE A 102 2.57 23.64 -25.46
N ASP A 103 2.42 24.29 -26.61
CA ASP A 103 1.66 23.74 -27.73
C ASP A 103 2.30 22.46 -28.29
N GLU A 104 3.63 22.46 -28.43
CA GLU A 104 4.37 21.27 -28.89
C GLU A 104 4.41 20.18 -27.84
N ALA A 105 4.51 20.55 -26.55
CA ALA A 105 4.40 19.59 -25.47
C ALA A 105 3.04 18.90 -25.47
N ALA A 106 1.96 19.68 -25.64
CA ALA A 106 0.60 19.17 -25.73
C ALA A 106 0.43 18.22 -26.92
N ALA A 107 0.95 18.59 -28.10
CA ALA A 107 0.92 17.72 -29.28
C ALA A 107 1.65 16.39 -29.03
N ALA A 108 2.82 16.41 -28.39
CA ALA A 108 3.55 15.19 -28.06
C ALA A 108 2.82 14.32 -27.03
N TYR A 109 2.23 14.90 -25.98
CA TYR A 109 1.40 14.16 -25.03
C TYR A 109 0.14 13.57 -25.68
N GLN A 110 -0.47 14.28 -26.63
CA GLN A 110 -1.60 13.76 -27.40
C GLN A 110 -1.19 12.56 -28.25
N GLN A 111 -0.02 12.58 -28.91
CA GLN A 111 0.50 11.42 -29.62
C GLN A 111 0.75 10.23 -28.67
N ARG A 112 1.29 10.46 -27.48
CA ARG A 112 1.42 9.43 -26.43
C ARG A 112 0.07 8.82 -26.07
N LEU A 113 -0.99 9.63 -25.95
CA LEU A 113 -2.34 9.17 -25.63
C LEU A 113 -3.05 8.45 -26.79
N LEU A 114 -2.67 8.73 -28.04
CA LEU A 114 -3.14 7.95 -29.19
C LEU A 114 -2.59 6.53 -29.16
N LEU A 115 -1.32 6.37 -28.76
CA LEU A 115 -0.65 5.07 -28.67
C LEU A 115 -1.02 4.31 -27.39
N LEU A 116 -1.20 5.02 -26.28
CA LEU A 116 -1.56 4.46 -24.98
C LEU A 116 -2.74 5.24 -24.39
N PRO A 117 -3.98 4.89 -24.78
CA PRO A 117 -5.18 5.51 -24.24
C PRO A 117 -5.21 5.36 -22.71
N GLY A 118 -5.28 6.50 -22.01
CA GLY A 118 -5.33 6.52 -20.54
C GLY A 118 -3.97 6.63 -19.84
N ASP A 119 -2.84 6.73 -20.56
CA ASP A 119 -1.51 6.91 -19.97
C ASP A 119 -1.50 8.08 -18.94
N PRO A 120 -1.29 7.80 -17.64
CA PRO A 120 -1.47 8.80 -16.61
C PRO A 120 -0.38 9.89 -16.67
N TYR A 121 0.81 9.56 -17.18
CA TYR A 121 1.92 10.49 -17.35
C TYR A 121 1.60 11.59 -18.38
N ALA A 122 1.12 11.22 -19.56
CA ALA A 122 0.71 12.20 -20.57
C ALA A 122 -0.50 13.05 -20.12
N ARG A 123 -1.46 12.45 -19.41
CA ARG A 123 -2.62 13.19 -18.86
C ARG A 123 -2.21 14.22 -17.81
N VAL A 124 -1.30 13.87 -16.90
CA VAL A 124 -0.69 14.84 -15.96
C VAL A 124 0.07 15.92 -16.72
N GLY A 125 0.80 15.57 -17.78
CA GLY A 125 1.50 16.53 -18.63
C GLY A 125 0.56 17.60 -19.22
N LEU A 126 -0.58 17.18 -19.78
CA LEU A 126 -1.61 18.09 -20.28
C LEU A 126 -2.27 18.91 -19.17
N ALA A 127 -2.54 18.32 -18.00
CA ALA A 127 -3.08 19.06 -16.87
C ALA A 127 -2.11 20.15 -16.35
N ARG A 128 -0.81 19.86 -16.31
CA ARG A 128 0.24 20.83 -15.97
C ARG A 128 0.30 21.99 -16.96
N ILE A 129 0.12 21.71 -18.25
CA ILE A 129 0.03 22.75 -19.28
C ILE A 129 -1.18 23.66 -19.01
N SER A 130 -2.38 23.09 -18.82
CA SER A 130 -3.57 23.89 -18.50
C SER A 130 -3.39 24.76 -17.25
N ALA A 131 -2.78 24.20 -16.20
CA ALA A 131 -2.49 24.95 -14.97
C ALA A 131 -1.50 26.10 -15.21
N GLN A 132 -0.41 25.85 -15.95
CA GLN A 132 0.61 26.85 -16.26
C GLN A 132 0.12 27.95 -17.20
N SER A 133 -0.84 27.63 -18.08
CA SER A 133 -1.53 28.58 -18.95
C SER A 133 -2.61 29.41 -18.25
N GLY A 134 -2.87 29.18 -16.96
CA GLY A 134 -3.88 29.88 -16.17
C GLY A 134 -5.31 29.36 -16.34
N ASP A 135 -5.51 28.28 -17.10
CA ASP A 135 -6.81 27.62 -17.24
C ASP A 135 -7.02 26.59 -16.12
N THR A 136 -7.22 27.12 -14.91
CA THR A 136 -7.41 26.32 -13.68
C THR A 136 -8.65 25.43 -13.76
N ALA A 137 -9.69 25.84 -14.49
CA ALA A 137 -10.92 25.06 -14.64
C ALA A 137 -10.67 23.79 -15.45
N THR A 138 -10.02 23.90 -16.61
CA THR A 138 -9.65 22.74 -17.42
C THR A 138 -8.62 21.86 -16.71
N ALA A 139 -7.63 22.47 -16.04
CA ALA A 139 -6.64 21.72 -15.27
C ALA A 139 -7.31 20.87 -14.19
N ARG A 140 -8.21 21.47 -13.41
CA ARG A 140 -9.00 20.79 -12.37
C ARG A 140 -9.82 19.64 -12.96
N HIS A 141 -10.55 19.87 -14.04
CA HIS A 141 -11.40 18.84 -14.65
C HIS A 141 -10.57 17.65 -15.16
N ARG A 142 -9.42 17.92 -15.81
CA ARG A 142 -8.49 16.86 -16.25
C ARG A 142 -7.95 16.04 -15.09
N LEU A 143 -7.61 16.70 -13.98
CA LEU A 143 -7.08 16.07 -12.77
C LEU A 143 -8.14 15.26 -12.04
N GLU A 144 -9.36 15.79 -11.92
CA GLU A 144 -10.51 15.09 -11.34
C GLU A 144 -10.78 13.76 -12.06
N SER A 145 -10.86 13.80 -13.39
CA SER A 145 -11.00 12.58 -14.19
C SER A 145 -9.80 11.63 -14.02
N LEU A 146 -8.58 12.15 -13.93
CA LEU A 146 -7.39 11.32 -13.80
C LEU A 146 -7.27 10.64 -12.43
N VAL A 147 -7.63 11.30 -11.33
CA VAL A 147 -7.58 10.66 -9.99
C VAL A 147 -8.68 9.62 -9.79
N VAL A 148 -9.73 9.66 -10.63
CA VAL A 148 -10.75 8.61 -10.71
C VAL A 148 -10.21 7.42 -11.50
N ASP A 149 -9.64 7.65 -12.69
CA ASP A 149 -9.16 6.57 -13.57
C ASP A 149 -7.86 5.91 -13.07
N ALA A 150 -6.99 6.69 -12.41
CA ALA A 150 -5.70 6.25 -11.89
C ALA A 150 -5.57 6.64 -10.39
N PRO A 151 -6.35 5.98 -9.50
CA PRO A 151 -6.45 6.38 -8.10
C PRO A 151 -5.17 6.17 -7.29
N THR A 152 -4.18 5.44 -7.81
CA THR A 152 -2.88 5.24 -7.14
C THR A 152 -1.77 6.08 -7.74
N PHE A 153 -2.06 6.94 -8.72
CA PHE A 153 -1.06 7.79 -9.36
C PHE A 153 -0.80 9.06 -8.56
N ALA A 154 0.18 8.99 -7.66
CA ALA A 154 0.52 10.07 -6.73
C ALA A 154 0.73 11.46 -7.39
N PRO A 155 1.40 11.59 -8.56
CA PRO A 155 1.59 12.90 -9.20
C PRO A 155 0.28 13.62 -9.54
N ALA A 156 -0.75 12.88 -9.97
CA ALA A 156 -2.05 13.47 -10.27
C ALA A 156 -2.76 13.93 -9.00
N ARG A 157 -2.73 13.14 -7.91
CA ARG A 157 -3.36 13.51 -6.64
C ARG A 157 -2.73 14.76 -6.02
N ASN A 158 -1.40 14.83 -6.05
CA ASN A 158 -0.68 15.99 -5.52
C ASN A 158 -1.04 17.26 -6.31
N LEU A 159 -1.01 17.18 -7.65
CA LEU A 159 -1.37 18.32 -8.50
C LEU A 159 -2.86 18.68 -8.38
N TYR A 160 -3.74 17.69 -8.18
CA TYR A 160 -5.16 17.95 -7.94
C TYR A 160 -5.39 18.66 -6.61
N ALA A 161 -4.70 18.24 -5.55
CA ALA A 161 -4.76 18.90 -4.26
C ALA A 161 -4.26 20.35 -4.32
N GLU A 162 -3.22 20.63 -5.12
CA GLU A 162 -2.74 21.99 -5.39
C GLU A 162 -3.82 22.82 -6.11
N ALA A 163 -4.45 22.26 -7.15
CA ALA A 163 -5.53 22.93 -7.88
C ALA A 163 -6.74 23.23 -6.98
N LEU A 164 -7.13 22.28 -6.11
CA LEU A 164 -8.22 22.46 -5.13
C LEU A 164 -7.88 23.53 -4.09
N ALA A 165 -6.64 23.55 -3.60
CA ALA A 165 -6.19 24.56 -2.65
C ALA A 165 -6.21 25.96 -3.28
N ALA A 166 -5.75 26.09 -4.53
CA ALA A 166 -5.82 27.35 -5.28
C ALA A 166 -7.26 27.83 -5.51
N ALA A 167 -8.23 26.90 -5.60
CA ALA A 167 -9.67 27.19 -5.69
C ALA A 167 -10.34 27.51 -4.33
N GLY A 168 -9.61 27.49 -3.22
CA GLY A 168 -10.14 27.73 -1.87
C GLY A 168 -10.77 26.50 -1.19
N GLU A 169 -10.67 25.32 -1.79
CA GLU A 169 -11.25 24.08 -1.26
C GLU A 169 -10.27 23.31 -0.35
N SER A 170 -9.83 23.97 0.72
CA SER A 170 -8.79 23.47 1.64
C SER A 170 -9.06 22.08 2.20
N SER A 171 -10.31 21.75 2.54
CA SER A 171 -10.68 20.44 3.07
C SER A 171 -10.59 19.34 2.01
N ALA A 172 -10.94 19.64 0.75
CA ALA A 172 -10.82 18.69 -0.35
C ALA A 172 -9.35 18.48 -0.71
N ALA A 173 -8.56 19.55 -0.75
CA ALA A 173 -7.12 19.48 -0.95
C ALA A 173 -6.42 18.61 0.10
N ALA A 174 -6.77 18.76 1.38
CA ALA A 174 -6.20 17.95 2.46
C ALA A 174 -6.47 16.45 2.29
N ARG A 175 -7.69 16.07 1.86
CA ARG A 175 -8.04 14.67 1.57
C ARG A 175 -7.22 14.10 0.42
N GLU A 176 -7.04 14.88 -0.65
CA GLU A 176 -6.27 14.42 -1.80
C GLU A 176 -4.77 14.32 -1.51
N ARG A 177 -4.20 15.20 -0.66
CA ARG A 177 -2.82 15.05 -0.16
C ARG A 177 -2.63 13.78 0.66
N LEU A 178 -3.59 13.46 1.53
CA LEU A 178 -3.55 12.24 2.33
C LEU A 178 -3.62 10.99 1.45
N ARG A 179 -4.49 10.98 0.45
CA ARG A 179 -4.56 9.89 -0.54
C ARG A 179 -3.29 9.81 -1.39
N GLY A 180 -2.70 10.95 -1.74
CA GLY A 180 -1.43 11.05 -2.44
C GLY A 180 -0.26 10.46 -1.64
N SER A 181 -0.18 10.72 -0.34
CA SER A 181 0.88 10.17 0.53
C SER A 181 0.75 8.67 0.78
N GLN A 182 -0.44 8.11 0.59
CA GLN A 182 -0.73 6.68 0.66
C GLN A 182 -0.56 5.95 -0.67
N SER A 183 -0.42 6.70 -1.77
CA SER A 183 -0.19 6.11 -3.09
C SER A 183 1.21 5.47 -3.13
N PRO A 184 1.41 4.42 -3.96
CA PRO A 184 2.73 3.84 -4.17
C PRO A 184 3.78 4.90 -4.55
N ARG A 185 5.05 4.63 -4.21
CA ARG A 185 6.14 5.54 -4.58
C ARG A 185 6.13 5.80 -6.09
N PHE A 186 6.49 7.03 -6.46
CA PHE A 186 6.58 7.45 -7.85
C PHE A 186 7.48 6.50 -8.65
N ARG A 187 6.98 6.05 -9.79
CA ARG A 187 7.70 5.28 -10.80
C ARG A 187 7.78 6.13 -12.06
N ASP A 188 8.89 6.06 -12.77
CA ASP A 188 8.94 6.56 -14.14
C ASP A 188 8.04 5.73 -15.06
N ALA A 189 7.62 6.32 -16.18
CA ALA A 189 6.85 5.57 -17.18
C ALA A 189 7.72 4.45 -17.76
N ASP A 190 7.11 3.27 -17.99
CA ASP A 190 7.83 2.14 -18.58
C ASP A 190 8.42 2.50 -19.95
N ASP A 191 9.70 2.13 -20.13
CA ASP A 191 10.48 2.38 -21.33
C ASP A 191 11.17 1.08 -21.76
N PRO A 192 10.54 0.24 -22.60
CA PRO A 192 11.05 -1.09 -22.89
C PRO A 192 12.47 -1.11 -23.50
N TRP A 193 12.85 -0.07 -24.26
CA TRP A 193 14.19 0.01 -24.84
C TRP A 193 15.24 0.32 -23.78
N LEU A 194 14.96 1.22 -22.84
CA LEU A 194 15.89 1.55 -21.74
C LEU A 194 15.87 0.50 -20.64
N ASP A 195 14.70 -0.02 -20.27
CA ASP A 195 14.53 -1.09 -19.29
C ASP A 195 15.32 -2.34 -19.69
N GLY A 196 15.37 -2.65 -20.99
CA GLY A 196 16.18 -3.75 -21.53
C GLY A 196 17.68 -3.62 -21.24
N LEU A 197 18.20 -2.40 -21.08
CA LEU A 197 19.62 -2.16 -20.79
C LEU A 197 20.03 -2.66 -19.40
N ILE A 198 19.09 -2.81 -18.46
CA ILE A 198 19.39 -3.31 -17.10
C ILE A 198 20.03 -4.71 -17.14
N THR A 199 19.78 -5.48 -18.20
CA THR A 199 20.39 -6.79 -18.45
C THR A 199 21.90 -6.73 -18.70
N ASP A 200 22.46 -5.55 -18.95
CA ASP A 200 23.89 -5.30 -19.13
C ASP A 200 24.50 -4.48 -17.97
N CYS A 201 23.75 -4.30 -16.88
CA CYS A 201 24.21 -3.56 -15.70
C CYS A 201 25.14 -4.41 -14.81
N TYR A 202 26.29 -3.85 -14.45
CA TYR A 202 27.27 -4.39 -13.51
C TYR A 202 27.50 -3.47 -12.30
N ASP A 203 26.72 -2.39 -12.21
CA ASP A 203 26.68 -1.50 -11.06
C ASP A 203 25.76 -2.10 -9.99
N TYR A 204 26.37 -2.52 -8.88
CA TYR A 204 25.67 -3.15 -7.76
C TYR A 204 24.60 -2.23 -7.15
N ASP A 205 24.95 -0.97 -6.93
CA ASP A 205 24.07 -0.03 -6.23
C ASP A 205 22.87 0.33 -7.11
N LYS A 206 23.10 0.51 -8.43
CA LYS A 206 21.99 0.65 -9.40
C LYS A 206 21.08 -0.56 -9.40
N LEU A 207 21.62 -1.79 -9.44
CA LEU A 207 20.79 -3.00 -9.41
C LEU A 207 19.93 -3.07 -8.14
N CYS A 208 20.48 -2.71 -6.98
CA CYS A 208 19.73 -2.62 -5.73
C CYS A 208 18.64 -1.54 -5.78
N VAL A 209 18.94 -0.34 -6.29
CA VAL A 209 17.96 0.75 -6.40
C VAL A 209 16.82 0.40 -7.36
N HIS A 210 17.15 -0.07 -8.57
CA HIS A 210 16.14 -0.51 -9.54
C HIS A 210 15.31 -1.68 -8.99
N GLY A 211 15.94 -2.64 -8.32
CA GLY A 211 15.23 -3.76 -7.71
C GLY A 211 14.27 -3.34 -6.59
N MET A 212 14.65 -2.36 -5.77
CA MET A 212 13.77 -1.79 -4.75
C MET A 212 12.57 -1.09 -5.39
N MET A 213 12.80 -0.30 -6.44
CA MET A 213 11.71 0.38 -7.16
C MET A 213 10.74 -0.61 -7.81
N ASP A 214 11.23 -1.67 -8.46
CA ASP A 214 10.38 -2.70 -9.06
C ASP A 214 9.56 -3.48 -8.03
N THR A 215 10.16 -3.79 -6.88
CA THR A 215 9.47 -4.45 -5.76
C THR A 215 8.33 -3.60 -5.20
N LEU A 216 8.55 -2.28 -5.07
CA LEU A 216 7.57 -1.36 -4.51
C LEU A 216 6.42 -1.01 -5.45
N THR A 217 6.58 -1.20 -6.76
CA THR A 217 5.66 -0.62 -7.76
C THR A 217 4.79 -1.63 -8.50
N HIS A 218 5.31 -2.79 -8.91
CA HIS A 218 4.54 -3.69 -9.77
C HIS A 218 4.68 -5.18 -9.45
N HIS A 219 5.89 -5.72 -9.23
CA HIS A 219 6.11 -7.17 -9.13
C HIS A 219 7.39 -7.49 -8.35
N GLY A 220 7.26 -8.17 -7.21
CA GLY A 220 8.41 -8.66 -6.44
C GLY A 220 9.40 -9.49 -7.26
N ASP A 221 8.96 -10.16 -8.33
CA ASP A 221 9.79 -11.04 -9.17
C ASP A 221 10.87 -10.31 -9.97
N ARG A 222 10.56 -9.14 -10.56
CA ARG A 222 11.57 -8.34 -11.29
C ARG A 222 12.62 -7.79 -10.34
N GLY A 223 12.15 -7.25 -9.20
CA GLY A 223 13.04 -6.77 -8.15
C GLY A 223 13.95 -7.87 -7.61
N LEU A 224 13.39 -9.06 -7.37
CA LEU A 224 14.11 -10.24 -6.92
C LEU A 224 15.18 -10.68 -7.92
N ALA A 225 14.90 -10.66 -9.23
CA ALA A 225 15.88 -10.98 -10.27
C ALA A 225 17.08 -10.01 -10.25
N LEU A 226 16.83 -8.72 -10.06
CA LEU A 226 17.87 -7.69 -9.93
C LEU A 226 18.70 -7.88 -8.66
N PHE A 227 18.07 -8.17 -7.52
CA PHE A 227 18.80 -8.46 -6.29
C PHE A 227 19.65 -9.73 -6.38
N HIS A 228 19.15 -10.77 -7.03
CA HIS A 228 19.94 -11.98 -7.29
C HIS A 228 21.16 -11.70 -8.17
N ARG A 229 21.03 -10.79 -9.15
CA ARG A 229 22.17 -10.33 -9.94
C ARG A 229 23.16 -9.53 -9.09
N ALA A 230 22.68 -8.59 -8.29
CA ALA A 230 23.52 -7.83 -7.36
C ALA A 230 24.32 -8.76 -6.42
N ARG A 231 23.65 -9.80 -5.87
CA ARG A 231 24.28 -10.85 -5.06
C ARG A 231 25.37 -11.61 -5.83
N ARG A 232 25.17 -11.93 -7.12
CA ARG A 232 26.21 -12.59 -7.93
C ARG A 232 27.43 -11.71 -8.14
N LEU A 233 27.24 -10.41 -8.36
CA LEU A 233 28.34 -9.46 -8.56
C LEU A 233 29.15 -9.22 -7.28
N ARG A 234 28.47 -9.18 -6.12
CA ARG A 234 29.10 -8.96 -4.81
C ARG A 234 28.55 -9.94 -3.77
N PRO A 235 28.98 -11.22 -3.78
CA PRO A 235 28.44 -12.27 -2.92
C PRO A 235 28.71 -12.08 -1.43
N HIS A 236 29.69 -11.25 -1.09
CA HIS A 236 30.07 -10.92 0.29
C HIS A 236 29.34 -9.68 0.85
N GLN A 237 28.55 -8.98 0.04
CA GLN A 237 27.82 -7.78 0.47
C GLN A 237 26.42 -8.15 0.95
N LEU A 238 26.11 -7.85 2.22
CA LEU A 238 24.87 -8.31 2.86
C LEU A 238 23.59 -7.66 2.32
N THR A 239 23.67 -6.43 1.79
CA THR A 239 22.48 -5.66 1.38
C THR A 239 21.63 -6.41 0.35
N ALA A 240 22.24 -7.12 -0.60
CA ALA A 240 21.47 -7.92 -1.56
C ALA A 240 20.71 -9.09 -0.89
N TYR A 241 21.31 -9.74 0.12
CA TYR A 241 20.62 -10.77 0.91
C TYR A 241 19.49 -10.18 1.73
N GLU A 242 19.71 -8.99 2.31
CA GLU A 242 18.67 -8.29 3.07
C GLU A 242 17.46 -7.97 2.20
N LEU A 243 17.69 -7.44 1.00
CA LEU A 243 16.65 -7.10 0.04
C LEU A 243 15.90 -8.35 -0.45
N ILE A 244 16.60 -9.44 -0.81
CA ILE A 244 15.98 -10.71 -1.21
C ILE A 244 15.14 -11.29 -0.05
N GLY A 245 15.69 -11.29 1.16
CA GLY A 245 15.02 -11.80 2.34
C GLY A 245 13.75 -11.02 2.66
N ASN A 246 13.79 -9.68 2.54
CA ASN A 246 12.62 -8.82 2.76
C ASN A 246 11.50 -9.14 1.76
N VAL A 247 11.82 -9.31 0.46
CA VAL A 247 10.82 -9.68 -0.55
C VAL A 247 10.14 -11.00 -0.20
N HIS A 248 10.91 -12.02 0.17
CA HIS A 248 10.34 -13.31 0.55
C HIS A 248 9.50 -13.21 1.83
N LEU A 249 9.91 -12.39 2.78
CA LEU A 249 9.15 -12.16 4.01
C LEU A 249 7.81 -11.48 3.74
N ASP A 250 7.80 -10.45 2.90
CA ASP A 250 6.59 -9.73 2.49
C ASP A 250 5.61 -10.62 1.70
N GLN A 251 6.14 -11.61 0.97
CA GLN A 251 5.35 -12.65 0.30
C GLN A 251 4.86 -13.78 1.24
N GLY A 252 5.19 -13.74 2.54
CA GLY A 252 4.86 -14.78 3.50
C GLY A 252 5.73 -16.04 3.43
N HIS A 253 6.79 -16.03 2.63
CA HIS A 253 7.75 -17.14 2.49
C HIS A 253 8.85 -17.09 3.57
N SER A 254 8.46 -17.15 4.85
CA SER A 254 9.36 -16.91 5.99
C SER A 254 10.56 -17.86 6.03
N ASP A 255 10.40 -19.13 5.68
CA ASP A 255 11.52 -20.10 5.65
C ASP A 255 12.59 -19.73 4.60
N LYS A 256 12.16 -19.33 3.40
CA LYS A 256 13.09 -18.87 2.35
C LYS A 256 13.80 -17.58 2.77
N ALA A 257 13.07 -16.66 3.42
CA ALA A 257 13.67 -15.43 3.93
C ALA A 257 14.79 -15.75 4.94
N ILE A 258 14.53 -16.63 5.92
CA ILE A 258 15.52 -17.08 6.91
C ILE A 258 16.74 -17.71 6.22
N GLU A 259 16.52 -18.61 5.26
CA GLU A 259 17.61 -19.26 4.51
C GLU A 259 18.54 -18.22 3.87
N ILE A 260 17.96 -17.21 3.22
CA ILE A 260 18.69 -16.14 2.54
C ILE A 260 19.46 -15.26 3.53
N TYR A 261 18.84 -14.83 4.63
CA TYR A 261 19.55 -14.02 5.64
C TYR A 261 20.71 -14.80 6.28
N GLU A 262 20.49 -16.06 6.66
CA GLU A 262 21.55 -16.88 7.24
C GLU A 262 22.66 -17.16 6.22
N ALA A 263 22.32 -17.30 4.93
CA ALA A 263 23.32 -17.38 3.86
C ALA A 263 24.15 -16.10 3.76
N GLY A 264 23.53 -14.92 3.87
CA GLY A 264 24.24 -13.64 3.88
C GLY A 264 25.23 -13.53 5.04
N LEU A 265 24.82 -13.93 6.25
CA LEU A 265 25.73 -13.96 7.41
C LEU A 265 26.88 -14.96 7.26
N ARG A 266 26.67 -16.10 6.58
CA ARG A 266 27.75 -17.06 6.29
C ARG A 266 28.76 -16.54 5.27
N GLN A 267 28.31 -15.73 4.32
CA GLN A 267 29.16 -15.18 3.24
C GLN A 267 29.84 -13.86 3.64
N ALA A 268 29.34 -13.19 4.67
CA ALA A 268 29.89 -11.96 5.21
C ALA A 268 31.32 -12.19 5.76
N PRO A 269 32.31 -11.35 5.40
CA PRO A 269 33.61 -11.40 6.04
C PRO A 269 33.51 -11.03 7.53
N PRO A 270 34.45 -11.45 8.39
CA PRO A 270 34.38 -11.24 9.84
C PRO A 270 34.28 -9.76 10.27
N ASP A 271 34.79 -8.85 9.45
CA ASP A 271 34.81 -7.40 9.64
C ASP A 271 33.70 -6.68 8.85
N ALA A 272 32.78 -7.42 8.21
CA ALA A 272 31.67 -6.84 7.47
C ALA A 272 30.87 -5.87 8.36
N ALA A 273 30.58 -4.70 7.80
CA ALA A 273 29.61 -3.79 8.38
C ALA A 273 28.21 -4.41 8.24
N ILE A 274 27.62 -4.81 9.37
CA ILE A 274 26.26 -5.36 9.44
C ILE A 274 25.38 -4.30 10.08
N SER A 275 24.27 -3.95 9.43
CA SER A 275 23.29 -3.02 9.99
C SER A 275 22.43 -3.69 11.06
N ALA A 276 21.98 -2.92 12.05
CA ALA A 276 20.96 -3.36 13.01
C ALA A 276 19.69 -3.86 12.28
N THR A 277 19.31 -3.21 11.18
CA THR A 277 18.16 -3.58 10.34
C THR A 277 18.24 -5.03 9.86
N TYR A 278 19.45 -5.55 9.61
CA TYR A 278 19.64 -6.93 9.17
C TYR A 278 19.17 -7.94 10.24
N PHE A 279 19.62 -7.76 11.48
CA PHE A 279 19.21 -8.62 12.60
C PHE A 279 17.73 -8.43 12.95
N VAL A 280 17.22 -7.19 12.83
CA VAL A 280 15.79 -6.90 13.02
C VAL A 280 14.95 -7.67 11.99
N SER A 281 15.33 -7.63 10.71
CA SER A 281 14.62 -8.32 9.63
C SER A 281 14.71 -9.84 9.75
N LEU A 282 15.87 -10.39 10.10
CA LEU A 282 16.02 -11.83 10.37
C LEU A 282 15.22 -12.28 11.60
N SER A 283 15.24 -11.50 12.69
CA SER A 283 14.43 -11.79 13.88
C SER A 283 12.94 -11.78 13.54
N ARG A 284 12.48 -10.79 12.75
CA ARG A 284 11.11 -10.74 12.23
C ARG A 284 10.78 -11.97 11.36
N ALA A 285 11.70 -12.41 10.50
CA ALA A 285 11.50 -13.61 9.69
C ALA A 285 11.31 -14.87 10.56
N TYR A 286 12.11 -15.04 11.61
CA TYR A 286 11.91 -16.10 12.60
C TYR A 286 10.57 -16.00 13.32
N LEU A 287 10.09 -14.79 13.66
CA LEU A 287 8.77 -14.60 14.28
C LEU A 287 7.62 -15.01 13.36
N HIS A 288 7.66 -14.64 12.08
CA HIS A 288 6.64 -15.09 11.12
C HIS A 288 6.66 -16.61 10.90
N ALA A 289 7.81 -17.25 11.06
CA ALA A 289 7.94 -18.71 11.04
C ALA A 289 7.59 -19.40 12.38
N ALA A 290 7.05 -18.67 13.36
CA ALA A 290 6.77 -19.14 14.72
C ALA A 290 7.99 -19.73 15.47
N ARG A 291 9.20 -19.33 15.06
CA ARG A 291 10.50 -19.76 15.63
C ARG A 291 11.00 -18.74 16.65
N THR A 292 10.23 -18.53 17.71
CA THR A 292 10.39 -17.43 18.67
C THR A 292 11.72 -17.45 19.41
N ALA A 293 12.20 -18.63 19.82
CA ALA A 293 13.51 -18.75 20.50
C ALA A 293 14.68 -18.30 19.60
N GLN A 294 14.62 -18.61 18.30
CA GLN A 294 15.64 -18.20 17.32
C GLN A 294 15.55 -16.69 17.04
N ALA A 295 14.36 -16.11 17.06
CA ALA A 295 14.18 -14.65 16.97
C ALA A 295 14.83 -13.92 18.16
N VAL A 296 14.66 -14.43 19.39
CA VAL A 296 15.33 -13.91 20.60
C VAL A 296 16.85 -14.02 20.46
N GLN A 297 17.36 -15.18 20.07
CA GLN A 297 18.80 -15.38 19.87
C GLN A 297 19.36 -14.43 18.81
N THR A 298 18.64 -14.21 17.71
CA THR A 298 19.04 -13.32 16.62
C THR A 298 19.14 -11.86 17.09
N ALA A 299 18.15 -11.38 17.83
CA ALA A 299 18.16 -10.03 18.37
C ALA A 299 19.32 -9.83 19.38
N ARG A 300 19.55 -10.81 20.27
CA ARG A 300 20.70 -10.81 21.19
C ARG A 300 22.05 -10.81 20.45
N ARG A 301 22.19 -11.61 19.40
CA ARG A 301 23.39 -11.60 18.53
C ARG A 301 23.65 -10.21 17.94
N GLY A 302 22.59 -9.53 17.51
CA GLY A 302 22.68 -8.15 17.03
C GLY A 302 23.20 -7.19 18.10
N LEU A 303 22.63 -7.24 19.31
CA LEU A 303 23.08 -6.40 20.44
C LEU A 303 24.54 -6.66 20.82
N THR A 304 24.96 -7.93 20.85
CA THR A 304 26.37 -8.27 21.12
C THR A 304 27.31 -7.74 20.05
N ARG A 305 26.89 -7.74 18.78
CA ARG A 305 27.75 -7.36 17.65
C ARG A 305 27.84 -5.86 17.45
N LEU A 306 26.73 -5.13 17.63
CA LEU A 306 26.58 -3.73 17.24
C LEU A 306 26.40 -2.79 18.45
N GLY A 307 26.22 -3.33 19.66
CA GLY A 307 25.91 -2.57 20.85
C GLY A 307 24.41 -2.25 20.98
N ASP A 308 24.10 -1.47 22.02
CA ASP A 308 22.74 -1.11 22.37
C ASP A 308 22.16 -0.10 21.37
N THR A 309 21.09 -0.51 20.69
CA THR A 309 20.34 0.36 19.78
C THR A 309 18.84 0.16 20.02
N ALA A 310 18.06 1.23 19.87
CA ALA A 310 16.60 1.18 20.02
C ALA A 310 15.96 0.08 19.14
N ALA A 311 16.41 -0.04 17.89
CA ALA A 311 15.87 -1.01 16.93
C ALA A 311 16.10 -2.47 17.36
N LEU A 312 17.28 -2.79 17.90
CA LEU A 312 17.61 -4.14 18.35
C LEU A 312 16.92 -4.48 19.68
N HIS A 313 16.84 -3.54 20.61
CA HIS A 313 16.07 -3.71 21.84
C HIS A 313 14.57 -3.89 21.56
N ARG A 314 14.00 -3.14 20.61
CA ARG A 314 12.62 -3.36 20.15
C ARG A 314 12.44 -4.76 19.53
N ALA A 315 13.35 -5.18 18.66
CA ALA A 315 13.28 -6.52 18.07
C ALA A 315 13.40 -7.63 19.12
N LEU A 316 14.28 -7.47 20.11
CA LEU A 316 14.42 -8.38 21.23
C LEU A 316 13.13 -8.45 22.05
N GLY A 317 12.55 -7.31 22.41
CA GLY A 317 11.31 -7.26 23.18
C GLY A 317 10.13 -7.89 22.45
N ASN A 318 9.98 -7.62 21.15
CA ASN A 318 8.96 -8.28 20.32
C ASN A 318 9.18 -9.80 20.23
N ALA A 319 10.42 -10.25 20.12
CA ALA A 319 10.74 -11.67 20.11
C ALA A 319 10.46 -12.34 21.47
N LEU A 320 10.78 -11.68 22.59
CA LEU A 320 10.52 -12.17 23.94
C LEU A 320 9.01 -12.26 24.25
N ARG A 321 8.20 -11.30 23.81
CA ARG A 321 6.73 -11.40 23.92
C ARG A 321 6.20 -12.63 23.21
N ALA A 322 6.62 -12.83 21.95
CA ALA A 322 6.21 -14.00 21.18
C ALA A 322 6.72 -15.30 21.81
N ASN A 323 7.87 -15.26 22.49
CA ASN A 323 8.42 -16.40 23.25
C ASN A 323 7.75 -16.62 24.62
N HIS A 324 6.66 -15.92 24.93
CA HIS A 324 5.96 -15.97 26.22
C HIS A 324 6.83 -15.58 27.43
N GLU A 325 7.77 -14.64 27.23
CA GLU A 325 8.59 -14.03 28.29
C GLU A 325 8.26 -12.53 28.46
N PRO A 326 7.03 -12.17 28.84
CA PRO A 326 6.55 -10.79 28.78
C PRO A 326 7.26 -9.85 29.77
N VAL A 327 7.75 -10.35 30.92
CA VAL A 327 8.54 -9.55 31.87
C VAL A 327 9.87 -9.10 31.25
N ALA A 328 10.59 -10.03 30.63
CA ALA A 328 11.84 -9.73 29.94
C ALA A 328 11.59 -8.84 28.72
N ALA A 329 10.44 -9.00 28.07
CA ALA A 329 10.06 -8.16 26.95
C ALA A 329 9.80 -6.70 27.35
N VAL A 330 9.08 -6.45 28.45
CA VAL A 330 8.90 -5.09 29.00
C VAL A 330 10.26 -4.46 29.27
N ALA A 331 11.19 -5.18 29.90
CA ALA A 331 12.53 -4.64 30.16
C ALA A 331 13.28 -4.28 28.86
N ALA A 332 13.25 -5.15 27.84
CA ALA A 332 13.88 -4.87 26.55
C ALA A 332 13.20 -3.71 25.80
N LEU A 333 11.87 -3.60 25.85
CA LEU A 333 11.14 -2.51 25.22
C LEU A 333 11.32 -1.19 25.96
N GLN A 334 11.44 -1.21 27.29
CA GLN A 334 11.80 -0.04 28.08
C GLN A 334 13.20 0.46 27.69
N ALA A 335 14.18 -0.43 27.57
CA ALA A 335 15.50 -0.05 27.06
C ALA A 335 15.42 0.57 25.65
N ALA A 336 14.54 0.05 24.78
CA ALA A 336 14.30 0.66 23.47
C ALA A 336 13.70 2.08 23.58
N VAL A 337 12.76 2.30 24.49
CA VAL A 337 12.17 3.63 24.77
C VAL A 337 13.22 4.59 25.32
N ASP A 338 14.11 4.14 26.20
CA ASP A 338 15.16 4.97 26.78
C ASP A 338 16.14 5.49 25.70
N HIS A 339 16.35 4.73 24.62
CA HIS A 339 17.15 5.16 23.47
C HIS A 339 16.40 6.07 22.49
N ASP A 340 15.11 5.84 22.26
CA ASP A 340 14.30 6.59 21.29
C ASP A 340 12.86 6.79 21.81
N PRO A 341 12.67 7.77 22.74
CA PRO A 341 11.40 7.95 23.45
C PRO A 341 10.29 8.53 22.58
N VAL A 342 10.62 9.10 21.42
CA VAL A 342 9.66 9.71 20.48
C VAL A 342 9.18 8.74 19.40
N ASN A 343 9.57 7.47 19.48
CA ASN A 343 9.19 6.46 18.51
C ASN A 343 7.86 5.80 18.87
N ALA A 344 6.79 6.22 18.19
CA ALA A 344 5.45 5.69 18.40
C ALA A 344 5.36 4.16 18.30
N ALA A 345 6.19 3.54 17.45
CA ALA A 345 6.14 2.09 17.28
C ALA A 345 6.81 1.33 18.44
N ILE A 346 7.82 1.91 19.10
CA ILE A 346 8.45 1.30 20.29
C ILE A 346 7.47 1.35 21.48
N THR A 347 6.88 2.52 21.75
CA THR A 347 5.93 2.70 22.85
C THR A 347 4.63 1.91 22.63
N TYR A 348 4.21 1.73 21.38
CA TYR A 348 3.14 0.80 21.01
C TYR A 348 3.49 -0.66 21.36
N ASP A 349 4.69 -1.12 21.00
CA ASP A 349 5.12 -2.50 21.31
C ASP A 349 5.28 -2.71 22.82
N LEU A 350 5.74 -1.69 23.56
CA LEU A 350 5.76 -1.68 25.03
C LEU A 350 4.35 -1.83 25.62
N ALA A 351 3.36 -1.09 25.11
CA ALA A 351 1.98 -1.25 25.54
C ALA A 351 1.47 -2.67 25.34
N ARG A 352 1.80 -3.30 24.20
CA ARG A 352 1.45 -4.70 23.96
C ARG A 352 2.14 -5.66 24.92
N ALA A 353 3.34 -5.34 25.40
CA ALA A 353 4.05 -6.12 26.42
C ALA A 353 3.33 -6.04 27.77
N HIS A 354 2.90 -4.84 28.17
CA HIS A 354 2.11 -4.63 29.39
C HIS A 354 0.75 -5.33 29.33
N ILE A 355 0.08 -5.34 28.17
CA ILE A 355 -1.16 -6.12 27.98
C ILE A 355 -0.90 -7.61 28.21
N ASP A 356 0.18 -8.17 27.66
CA ASP A 356 0.53 -9.59 27.85
C ASP A 356 0.81 -9.92 29.34
N LEU A 357 1.19 -8.94 30.16
CA LEU A 357 1.33 -9.06 31.62
C LEU A 357 0.04 -8.80 32.41
N GLY A 358 -1.04 -8.37 31.77
CA GLY A 358 -2.26 -7.93 32.43
C GLY A 358 -2.17 -6.54 33.09
N GLN A 359 -1.11 -5.77 32.79
CA GLN A 359 -0.90 -4.40 33.29
C GLN A 359 -1.61 -3.39 32.40
N LEU A 360 -2.94 -3.33 32.50
CA LEU A 360 -3.75 -2.48 31.61
C LEU A 360 -3.49 -0.98 31.78
N GLU A 361 -3.22 -0.50 32.99
CA GLU A 361 -2.95 0.92 33.26
C GLU A 361 -1.66 1.38 32.56
N ASP A 362 -0.57 0.62 32.74
CA ASP A 362 0.72 0.88 32.08
C ASP A 362 0.60 0.79 30.55
N ALA A 363 -0.19 -0.17 30.05
CA ALA A 363 -0.46 -0.30 28.63
C ALA A 363 -1.16 0.94 28.05
N VAL A 364 -2.19 1.46 28.74
CA VAL A 364 -2.90 2.68 28.31
C VAL A 364 -1.96 3.89 28.35
N ALA A 365 -1.12 4.02 29.37
CA ALA A 365 -0.11 5.08 29.44
C ALA A 365 0.88 5.02 28.26
N ALA A 366 1.40 3.82 27.95
CA ALA A 366 2.30 3.61 26.82
C ALA A 366 1.61 3.88 25.46
N LEU A 367 0.33 3.54 25.32
CA LEU A 367 -0.46 3.88 24.12
C LEU A 367 -0.68 5.39 23.96
N HIS A 368 -0.93 6.10 25.06
CA HIS A 368 -1.03 7.57 25.01
C HIS A 368 0.30 8.20 24.61
N SER A 369 1.43 7.71 25.13
CA SER A 369 2.76 8.14 24.70
C SER A 369 2.97 7.87 23.19
N SER A 370 2.58 6.70 22.70
CA SER A 370 2.61 6.38 21.27
C SER A 370 1.75 7.32 20.42
N HIS A 371 0.54 7.66 20.90
CA HIS A 371 -0.36 8.58 20.21
C HIS A 371 0.14 10.03 20.23
N GLN A 372 0.81 10.46 21.30
CA GLN A 372 1.47 11.77 21.36
C GLN A 372 2.64 11.86 20.37
N ALA A 373 3.44 10.79 20.27
CA ALA A 373 4.56 10.70 19.33
C ALA A 373 4.10 10.71 17.86
N ASN A 374 3.02 9.99 17.54
CA ASN A 374 2.41 10.03 16.21
C ASN A 374 0.88 9.86 16.31
N PRO A 375 0.11 10.96 16.22
CA PRO A 375 -1.35 10.93 16.33
C PRO A 375 -2.07 10.10 15.28
N GLN A 376 -1.42 9.82 14.15
CA GLN A 376 -1.99 9.05 13.03
C GLN A 376 -1.41 7.64 12.93
N TYR A 377 -0.67 7.17 13.94
CA TYR A 377 -0.10 5.82 13.90
C TYR A 377 -1.20 4.76 13.96
N PRO A 378 -1.45 3.99 12.88
CA PRO A 378 -2.67 3.18 12.76
C PRO A 378 -2.80 2.11 13.84
N ALA A 379 -1.67 1.49 14.19
CA ALA A 379 -1.63 0.41 15.17
C ALA A 379 -2.04 0.89 16.57
N THR A 380 -1.63 2.10 16.95
CA THR A 380 -2.00 2.72 18.24
C THR A 380 -3.46 3.15 18.27
N LEU A 381 -3.97 3.76 17.21
CA LEU A 381 -5.39 4.12 17.12
C LEU A 381 -6.29 2.89 17.21
N ALA A 382 -5.93 1.81 16.51
CA ALA A 382 -6.66 0.54 16.57
C ALA A 382 -6.63 -0.07 17.99
N LEU A 383 -5.47 -0.06 18.64
CA LEU A 383 -5.32 -0.66 19.97
C LEU A 383 -5.99 0.17 21.06
N LEU A 384 -5.87 1.50 21.06
CA LEU A 384 -6.63 2.38 21.95
C LEU A 384 -8.13 2.23 21.74
N GLY A 385 -8.57 2.23 20.47
CA GLY A 385 -9.96 2.01 20.11
C GLY A 385 -10.51 0.70 20.69
N ARG A 386 -9.76 -0.39 20.56
CA ARG A 386 -10.12 -1.69 21.13
C ARG A 386 -10.14 -1.68 22.66
N VAL A 387 -9.09 -1.17 23.32
CA VAL A 387 -9.02 -1.13 24.79
C VAL A 387 -10.16 -0.31 25.40
N GLU A 388 -10.50 0.84 24.79
CA GLU A 388 -11.63 1.66 25.21
C GLU A 388 -12.97 0.96 24.97
N ALA A 389 -13.12 0.26 23.84
CA ALA A 389 -14.31 -0.53 23.52
C ALA A 389 -14.50 -1.68 24.50
N ASP A 390 -13.45 -2.47 24.77
CA ASP A 390 -13.49 -3.57 25.73
C ASP A 390 -13.80 -3.10 27.16
N SER A 391 -13.46 -1.85 27.46
CA SER A 391 -13.80 -1.19 28.73
C SER A 391 -15.19 -0.55 28.76
N GLY A 392 -16.00 -0.70 27.70
CA GLY A 392 -17.34 -0.12 27.58
C GLY A 392 -17.39 1.39 27.32
N ARG A 393 -16.23 2.02 27.06
CA ARG A 393 -16.09 3.46 26.80
C ARG A 393 -16.20 3.75 25.30
N TRP A 394 -17.36 3.42 24.71
CA TRP A 394 -17.60 3.49 23.26
C TRP A 394 -17.34 4.88 22.66
N GLU A 395 -17.68 5.96 23.37
CA GLU A 395 -17.45 7.33 22.92
C GLU A 395 -15.94 7.62 22.74
N ASN A 396 -15.10 7.14 23.66
CA ASN A 396 -13.65 7.27 23.54
C ASN A 396 -13.11 6.40 22.41
N ALA A 397 -13.62 5.18 22.26
CA ALA A 397 -13.24 4.29 21.16
C ALA A 397 -13.51 4.96 19.79
N LEU A 398 -14.65 5.63 19.62
CA LEU A 398 -14.97 6.40 18.40
C LEU A 398 -13.97 7.52 18.12
N ARG A 399 -13.39 8.17 19.15
CA ARG A 399 -12.38 9.23 18.96
C ARG A 399 -11.10 8.71 18.31
N TYR A 400 -10.74 7.45 18.52
CA TYR A 400 -9.54 6.84 17.95
C TYR A 400 -9.81 6.09 16.63
N LEU A 401 -10.92 5.38 16.54
CA LEU A 401 -11.24 4.55 15.38
C LEU A 401 -11.74 5.36 14.17
N ARG A 402 -12.38 6.52 14.38
CA ARG A 402 -12.84 7.36 13.27
C ARG A 402 -11.67 7.96 12.46
N PRO A 403 -10.65 8.60 13.06
CA PRO A 403 -9.46 9.03 12.32
C PRO A 403 -8.74 7.88 11.61
N LEU A 404 -8.71 6.68 12.22
CA LEU A 404 -8.14 5.49 11.59
C LEU A 404 -8.90 5.11 10.32
N PHE A 405 -10.23 5.07 10.37
CA PHE A 405 -11.07 4.77 9.21
C PHE A 405 -11.01 5.88 8.16
N ASP A 406 -11.07 7.16 8.55
CA ASP A 406 -10.98 8.29 7.61
C ASP A 406 -9.63 8.30 6.87
N GLY A 407 -8.56 7.90 7.59
CA GLY A 407 -7.22 7.77 7.03
C GLY A 407 -7.08 6.53 6.14
N GLN A 408 -7.59 5.37 6.56
CA GLN A 408 -7.48 4.12 5.80
C GLN A 408 -8.86 3.46 5.69
N PRO A 409 -9.75 3.97 4.82
CA PRO A 409 -11.11 3.44 4.72
C PRO A 409 -11.11 1.97 4.33
N ASP A 410 -10.08 1.52 3.61
CA ASP A 410 -9.94 0.16 3.10
C ASP A 410 -9.38 -0.85 4.11
N LEU A 411 -8.86 -0.41 5.26
CA LEU A 411 -8.30 -1.28 6.27
C LEU A 411 -9.42 -2.13 6.91
N PRO A 412 -9.46 -3.46 6.71
CA PRO A 412 -10.56 -4.30 7.21
C PRO A 412 -10.73 -4.20 8.73
N ALA A 413 -9.61 -4.22 9.47
CA ALA A 413 -9.62 -4.09 10.92
C ALA A 413 -10.25 -2.78 11.41
N ALA A 414 -10.04 -1.66 10.69
CA ALA A 414 -10.64 -0.37 11.03
C ALA A 414 -12.16 -0.39 10.79
N ARG A 415 -12.59 -0.91 9.64
CA ARG A 415 -14.02 -1.10 9.32
C ARG A 415 -14.71 -1.95 10.38
N GLU A 416 -14.10 -3.08 10.71
CA GLU A 416 -14.69 -4.06 11.62
C GLU A 416 -14.82 -3.52 13.04
N GLN A 417 -13.73 -2.96 13.58
CA GLN A 417 -13.73 -2.39 14.93
C GLN A 417 -14.68 -1.20 15.03
N LEU A 418 -14.68 -0.30 14.04
CA LEU A 418 -15.53 0.89 14.07
C LEU A 418 -17.01 0.52 13.94
N SER A 419 -17.36 -0.44 13.07
CA SER A 419 -18.74 -0.94 12.96
C SER A 419 -19.21 -1.61 14.25
N PHE A 420 -18.35 -2.41 14.89
CA PHE A 420 -18.62 -3.00 16.20
C PHE A 420 -18.86 -1.93 17.28
N VAL A 421 -18.03 -0.89 17.34
CA VAL A 421 -18.20 0.19 18.32
C VAL A 421 -19.50 0.97 18.08
N TYR A 422 -19.86 1.22 16.82
CA TYR A 422 -21.16 1.83 16.49
C TYR A 422 -22.34 0.95 16.91
N LEU A 423 -22.26 -0.37 16.71
CA LEU A 423 -23.28 -1.31 17.17
C LEU A 423 -23.46 -1.22 18.70
N GLN A 424 -22.38 -1.22 19.46
CA GLN A 424 -22.44 -1.15 20.93
C GLN A 424 -22.97 0.21 21.41
N ALA A 425 -22.51 1.31 20.81
CA ALA A 425 -23.03 2.65 21.10
C ALA A 425 -24.54 2.75 20.79
N GLY A 426 -25.01 2.11 19.71
CA GLY A 426 -26.42 2.02 19.37
C GLY A 426 -27.23 1.24 20.39
N LEU A 427 -26.74 0.07 20.81
CA LEU A 427 -27.38 -0.76 21.83
C LEU A 427 -27.46 -0.04 23.18
N THR A 428 -26.40 0.66 23.61
CA THR A 428 -26.40 1.48 24.83
C THR A 428 -27.38 2.63 24.73
N SER A 429 -27.45 3.32 23.59
CA SER A 429 -28.41 4.41 23.35
C SER A 429 -29.85 3.92 23.38
N GLU A 430 -30.12 2.73 22.82
CA GLU A 430 -31.43 2.10 22.85
C GLU A 430 -31.85 1.72 24.28
N GLN A 431 -30.92 1.16 25.07
CA GLN A 431 -31.16 0.87 26.50
C GLN A 431 -31.44 2.14 27.31
N ALA A 432 -30.80 3.26 26.96
CA ALA A 432 -31.05 4.58 27.55
C ALA A 432 -32.35 5.23 27.07
N GLY A 433 -33.07 4.63 26.10
CA GLY A 433 -34.29 5.16 25.52
C GLY A 433 -34.08 6.22 24.42
N ASN A 434 -32.83 6.49 24.03
CA ASN A 434 -32.48 7.46 23.00
C ASN A 434 -32.54 6.81 21.60
N LEU A 435 -33.76 6.54 21.13
CA LEU A 435 -33.98 5.74 19.92
C LEU A 435 -33.42 6.38 18.63
N ASP A 436 -33.48 7.72 18.51
CA ASP A 436 -32.94 8.43 17.33
C ASP A 436 -31.41 8.34 17.26
N THR A 437 -30.76 8.45 18.42
CA THR A 437 -29.30 8.26 18.55
C THR A 437 -28.90 6.82 18.24
N ALA A 438 -29.69 5.85 18.72
CA ALA A 438 -29.48 4.43 18.43
C ALA A 438 -29.57 4.13 16.92
N GLU A 439 -30.62 4.64 16.25
CA GLU A 439 -30.77 4.49 14.80
C GLU A 439 -29.59 5.10 14.05
N SER A 440 -29.18 6.33 14.44
CA SER A 440 -28.02 6.99 13.85
C SER A 440 -26.77 6.12 13.97
N HIS A 441 -26.50 5.57 15.15
CA HIS A 441 -25.33 4.70 15.35
C HIS A 441 -25.39 3.43 14.50
N TYR A 442 -26.54 2.73 14.43
CA TYR A 442 -26.66 1.56 13.58
C TYR A 442 -26.44 1.89 12.09
N ARG A 443 -26.98 3.01 11.60
CA ARG A 443 -26.76 3.47 10.22
C ARG A 443 -25.28 3.77 9.95
N HIS A 444 -24.58 4.42 10.88
CA HIS A 444 -23.13 4.64 10.74
C HIS A 444 -22.35 3.32 10.69
N GLY A 445 -22.70 2.34 11.55
CA GLY A 445 -22.07 1.02 11.53
C GLY A 445 -22.24 0.29 10.19
N ILE A 446 -23.43 0.39 9.58
CA ILE A 446 -23.73 -0.18 8.25
C ILE A 446 -22.96 0.55 7.15
N ALA A 447 -22.86 1.89 7.23
CA ALA A 447 -22.13 2.68 6.23
C ALA A 447 -20.63 2.35 6.22
N VAL A 448 -20.05 2.09 7.40
CA VAL A 448 -18.63 1.72 7.55
C VAL A 448 -18.36 0.29 7.09
N ALA A 449 -19.22 -0.66 7.46
CA ALA A 449 -19.07 -2.07 7.12
C ALA A 449 -20.41 -2.68 6.67
N PRO A 450 -20.78 -2.55 5.38
CA PRO A 450 -22.09 -2.95 4.88
C PRO A 450 -22.29 -4.47 4.81
N ASN A 451 -21.21 -5.24 4.97
CA ASN A 451 -21.20 -6.70 4.98
C ASN A 451 -21.32 -7.30 6.40
N GLN A 452 -21.54 -6.48 7.43
CA GLN A 452 -21.76 -6.99 8.79
C GLN A 452 -23.25 -7.21 9.11
N PRO A 453 -23.67 -8.43 9.47
CA PRO A 453 -25.08 -8.74 9.71
C PRO A 453 -25.65 -8.08 10.97
N ALA A 454 -24.84 -7.89 12.02
CA ALA A 454 -25.34 -7.46 13.33
C ALA A 454 -25.94 -6.02 13.34
N PRO A 455 -25.27 -4.98 12.80
CA PRO A 455 -25.87 -3.64 12.69
C PRO A 455 -27.15 -3.61 11.83
N LEU A 456 -27.19 -4.39 10.75
CA LEU A 456 -28.36 -4.51 9.87
C LEU A 456 -29.57 -5.08 10.62
N ALA A 457 -29.35 -6.16 11.38
CA ALA A 457 -30.40 -6.79 12.18
C ALA A 457 -30.94 -5.85 13.26
N GLN A 458 -30.06 -5.14 14.00
CA GLN A 458 -30.50 -4.21 15.05
C GLN A 458 -31.26 -3.01 14.50
N LEU A 459 -30.81 -2.44 13.37
CA LEU A 459 -31.56 -1.37 12.70
C LEU A 459 -32.95 -1.85 12.28
N GLY A 460 -33.04 -3.04 11.67
CA GLY A 460 -34.32 -3.62 11.28
C GLY A 460 -35.27 -3.85 12.46
N ILE A 461 -34.75 -4.38 13.58
CA ILE A 461 -35.52 -4.59 14.82
C ILE A 461 -36.04 -3.25 15.36
N LEU A 462 -35.18 -2.23 15.44
CA LEU A 462 -35.56 -0.90 15.94
C LEU A 462 -36.67 -0.28 15.08
N LEU A 463 -36.53 -0.32 13.75
CA LEU A 463 -37.50 0.22 12.81
C LEU A 463 -38.85 -0.52 12.88
N LEU A 464 -38.84 -1.86 13.00
CA LEU A 464 -40.06 -2.65 13.20
C LEU A 464 -40.78 -2.29 14.50
N ARG A 465 -40.04 -2.07 15.60
CA ARG A 465 -40.62 -1.64 16.89
C ARG A 465 -41.28 -0.26 16.80
N GLN A 466 -40.75 0.62 15.95
CA GLN A 466 -41.31 1.93 15.66
C GLN A 466 -42.40 1.91 14.58
N ASN A 467 -42.85 0.73 14.14
CA ASN A 467 -43.85 0.54 13.08
C ASN A 467 -43.43 1.14 11.71
N ARG A 468 -42.12 1.26 11.46
CA ARG A 468 -41.52 1.79 10.22
C ARG A 468 -41.11 0.64 9.29
N GLY A 469 -42.07 -0.22 8.94
CA GLY A 469 -41.84 -1.44 8.17
C GLY A 469 -41.18 -1.22 6.81
N ALA A 470 -41.59 -0.18 6.07
CA ALA A 470 -41.02 0.14 4.76
C ALA A 470 -39.52 0.47 4.81
N GLU A 471 -39.07 1.18 5.86
CA GLU A 471 -37.66 1.49 6.07
C GLU A 471 -36.86 0.30 6.60
N ALA A 472 -37.52 -0.66 7.26
CA ALA A 472 -36.89 -1.87 7.76
C ALA A 472 -36.54 -2.88 6.65
N VAL A 473 -37.24 -2.83 5.51
CA VAL A 473 -37.04 -3.78 4.39
C VAL A 473 -35.61 -3.77 3.85
N PRO A 474 -35.02 -2.65 3.38
CA PRO A 474 -33.67 -2.66 2.81
C PRO A 474 -32.55 -3.21 3.72
N PRO A 475 -32.44 -2.80 5.02
CA PRO A 475 -31.42 -3.38 5.89
C PRO A 475 -31.68 -4.87 6.20
N LEU A 476 -32.94 -5.30 6.29
CA LEU A 476 -33.27 -6.70 6.56
C LEU A 476 -33.11 -7.60 5.33
N GLU A 477 -33.30 -7.10 4.11
CA GLU A 477 -32.93 -7.81 2.88
C GLU A 477 -31.42 -8.04 2.81
N ASN A 478 -30.63 -7.03 3.18
CA ASN A 478 -29.17 -7.18 3.27
C ASN A 478 -28.76 -8.16 4.37
N PHE A 479 -29.37 -8.09 5.55
CA PHE A 479 -29.12 -9.07 6.62
C PHE A 479 -29.46 -10.49 6.16
N HIS A 480 -30.61 -10.68 5.53
CA HIS A 480 -31.04 -11.96 5.00
C HIS A 480 -30.12 -12.51 3.91
N ARG A 481 -29.60 -11.64 3.03
CA ARG A 481 -28.60 -12.03 2.03
C ARG A 481 -27.27 -12.50 2.65
N LEU A 482 -26.86 -11.89 3.77
CA LEU A 482 -25.62 -12.23 4.47
C LEU A 482 -25.77 -13.45 5.40
N ALA A 483 -26.97 -13.71 5.90
CA ALA A 483 -27.29 -14.77 6.86
C ALA A 483 -28.55 -15.54 6.42
N SER A 484 -28.53 -16.08 5.19
CA SER A 484 -29.67 -16.77 4.59
C SER A 484 -30.00 -18.12 5.23
N ASP A 485 -29.12 -18.62 6.09
CA ASP A 485 -29.28 -19.81 6.91
C ASP A 485 -29.78 -19.48 8.34
N ASP A 486 -29.74 -18.21 8.75
CA ASP A 486 -30.30 -17.77 10.05
C ASP A 486 -31.83 -17.63 9.93
N ALA A 487 -32.58 -18.46 10.67
CA ALA A 487 -34.03 -18.38 10.71
C ALA A 487 -34.56 -17.02 11.22
N ARG A 488 -33.77 -16.29 12.01
CA ARG A 488 -34.12 -14.93 12.46
C ARG A 488 -34.10 -13.93 11.30
N SER A 489 -33.23 -14.12 10.30
CA SER A 489 -33.19 -13.23 9.14
C SER A 489 -34.49 -13.31 8.34
N HIS A 490 -35.02 -14.52 8.17
CA HIS A 490 -36.33 -14.75 7.57
C HIS A 490 -37.47 -14.18 8.41
N LEU A 491 -37.48 -14.41 9.73
CA LEU A 491 -38.53 -13.88 10.60
C LEU A 491 -38.62 -12.35 10.53
N LEU A 492 -37.47 -11.66 10.65
CA LEU A 492 -37.43 -10.20 10.64
C LEU A 492 -37.80 -9.64 9.27
N LEU A 493 -37.27 -10.19 8.17
CA LEU A 493 -37.62 -9.75 6.82
C LEU A 493 -39.12 -10.01 6.52
N GLY A 494 -39.64 -11.16 6.95
CA GLY A 494 -41.05 -11.49 6.85
C GLY A 494 -41.94 -10.53 7.63
N GLN A 495 -41.52 -10.08 8.82
CA GLN A 495 -42.20 -9.04 9.60
C GLN A 495 -42.19 -7.69 8.87
N ALA A 496 -41.06 -7.31 8.27
CA ALA A 496 -40.96 -6.07 7.50
C ALA A 496 -41.88 -6.06 6.28
N TYR A 497 -41.91 -7.15 5.50
CA TYR A 497 -42.87 -7.27 4.39
C TYR A 497 -44.33 -7.37 4.84
N ALA A 498 -44.60 -7.96 6.01
CA ALA A 498 -45.95 -8.01 6.57
C ALA A 498 -46.46 -6.64 7.02
N ALA A 499 -45.54 -5.77 7.44
CA ALA A 499 -45.81 -4.37 7.80
C ALA A 499 -45.91 -3.44 6.57
N THR A 500 -45.67 -3.95 5.35
CA THR A 500 -45.91 -3.26 4.09
C THR A 500 -46.98 -4.00 3.26
N ASP A 501 -47.32 -3.49 2.08
CA ASP A 501 -48.29 -4.15 1.18
C ASP A 501 -47.70 -5.37 0.43
N ASN A 502 -46.57 -5.91 0.90
CA ASN A 502 -45.82 -7.00 0.26
C ASN A 502 -46.20 -8.39 0.81
N LYS A 503 -47.50 -8.63 0.99
CA LYS A 503 -48.06 -9.84 1.62
C LYS A 503 -47.55 -11.16 1.03
N VAL A 504 -47.38 -11.23 -0.30
CA VAL A 504 -46.90 -12.44 -1.00
C VAL A 504 -45.46 -12.77 -0.61
N GLN A 505 -44.58 -11.75 -0.56
CA GLN A 505 -43.19 -11.95 -0.15
C GLN A 505 -43.09 -12.29 1.33
N ALA A 506 -43.90 -11.65 2.18
CA ALA A 506 -43.98 -11.97 3.60
C ALA A 506 -44.29 -13.46 3.83
N LEU A 507 -45.34 -13.99 3.19
CA LEU A 507 -45.72 -15.40 3.31
C LEU A 507 -44.62 -16.36 2.85
N LYS A 508 -43.96 -16.03 1.74
CA LYS A 508 -42.85 -16.84 1.20
C LYS A 508 -41.68 -16.93 2.17
N VAL A 509 -41.18 -15.77 2.62
CA VAL A 509 -40.01 -15.70 3.52
C VAL A 509 -40.33 -16.32 4.88
N LEU A 510 -41.52 -16.10 5.44
CA LEU A 510 -41.94 -16.67 6.72
C LEU A 510 -42.07 -18.20 6.66
N ALA A 511 -42.51 -18.77 5.53
CA ALA A 511 -42.58 -20.23 5.35
C ALA A 511 -41.19 -20.87 5.39
N THR A 512 -40.25 -20.34 4.61
CA THR A 512 -38.85 -20.79 4.61
C THR A 512 -38.21 -20.63 5.99
N GLY A 513 -38.45 -19.48 6.65
CA GLY A 513 -37.94 -19.23 8.01
C GLY A 513 -38.48 -20.19 9.06
N ALA A 514 -39.75 -20.59 8.95
CA ALA A 514 -40.34 -21.57 9.88
C ALA A 514 -39.71 -22.95 9.72
N GLU A 515 -39.49 -23.39 8.48
CA GLU A 515 -38.83 -24.67 8.18
C GLU A 515 -37.38 -24.69 8.70
N GLN A 516 -36.60 -23.65 8.41
CA GLN A 516 -35.23 -23.52 8.91
C GLN A 516 -35.15 -23.45 10.45
N ALA A 517 -36.10 -22.77 11.09
CA ALA A 517 -36.19 -22.72 12.54
C ALA A 517 -36.46 -24.10 13.15
N GLU A 518 -37.26 -24.95 12.50
CA GLU A 518 -37.51 -26.31 12.96
C GLU A 518 -36.30 -27.22 12.79
N ILE A 519 -35.60 -27.09 11.65
CA ILE A 519 -34.36 -27.82 11.40
C ILE A 519 -33.29 -27.47 12.45
N SER A 520 -33.21 -26.19 12.86
CA SER A 520 -32.26 -25.73 13.88
C SER A 520 -32.74 -25.88 15.33
N GLY A 521 -33.99 -26.32 15.56
CA GLY A 521 -34.57 -26.47 16.89
C GLY A 521 -35.04 -25.17 17.57
N ASP A 522 -35.05 -24.04 16.85
CA ASP A 522 -35.60 -22.75 17.33
C ASP A 522 -37.13 -22.74 17.24
N THR A 523 -37.76 -23.47 18.15
CA THR A 523 -39.23 -23.59 18.24
C THR A 523 -39.94 -22.24 18.42
N ARG A 524 -39.26 -21.24 19.02
CA ARG A 524 -39.81 -19.90 19.22
C ARG A 524 -39.93 -19.14 17.91
N THR A 525 -38.86 -19.12 17.11
CA THR A 525 -38.86 -18.48 15.79
C THR A 525 -39.82 -19.18 14.84
N ALA A 526 -39.84 -20.52 14.83
CA ALA A 526 -40.78 -21.30 14.02
C ALA A 526 -42.25 -20.95 14.31
N ARG A 527 -42.61 -20.91 15.60
CA ARG A 527 -43.96 -20.51 16.04
C ARG A 527 -44.29 -19.08 15.59
N ARG A 528 -43.36 -18.14 15.78
CA ARG A 528 -43.61 -16.72 15.45
C ARG A 528 -43.82 -16.51 13.95
N CYS A 529 -43.05 -17.21 13.11
CA CYS A 529 -43.24 -17.18 11.66
C CYS A 529 -44.65 -17.62 11.26
N ARG A 530 -45.14 -18.73 11.84
CA ARG A 530 -46.50 -19.26 11.57
C ARG A 530 -47.60 -18.33 12.04
N GLU A 531 -47.45 -17.75 13.23
CA GLU A 531 -48.43 -16.80 13.78
C GLU A 531 -48.62 -15.60 12.86
N ILE A 532 -47.53 -15.04 12.32
CA ILE A 532 -47.59 -13.91 11.39
C ILE A 532 -48.19 -14.36 10.06
N ALA A 533 -47.73 -15.48 9.51
CA ALA A 533 -48.24 -16.01 8.25
C ALA A 533 -49.76 -16.32 8.31
N ALA A 534 -50.25 -16.82 9.45
CA ALA A 534 -51.67 -17.10 9.66
C ALA A 534 -52.52 -15.83 9.74
N ARG A 535 -51.99 -14.73 10.28
CA ARG A 535 -52.68 -13.42 10.30
C ARG A 535 -52.73 -12.74 8.94
N LEU A 536 -51.76 -13.05 8.09
CA LEU A 536 -51.73 -12.53 6.74
C LEU A 536 -52.76 -13.25 5.88
N LYS A 537 -52.88 -14.57 5.93
CA LYS A 537 -53.87 -15.33 5.14
C LYS A 537 -55.29 -14.81 5.37
#